data_AF-A0A813LWY2-F1
#
_entry.id   AF-A0A813LWY2-F1
#
_cell.length_a   1.000
_cell.length_b   1.000
_cell.length_c   1.000
_cell.angle_alpha   90.00
_cell.angle_beta   90.00
_cell.angle_gamma   90.00
#
_symmetry.space_group_name_H-M   'P 1'
#
loop_
_entity.id
_entity.type
_entity.pdbx_description
1 polymer ?
#
loop_
_entity_poly.entity_id
_entity_poly.type
_entity_poly.pdbx_seq_one_letter_code
_entity_poly.pdbx_strand_id
1 'polypeptide(L)'
;MRATLPCQRRNLLRLLHPSPAFGAASNIPWESQRRMMASEGQVPPREFAGAGGDPDEQNQEPPLWLLAFGPFSVLAGAILFSARNDIVGMFGDEWAMRNGGWPCPLCLRVNKAAQEACDGCQSKRPDEGDWEG
;
A
#
# COMPACT_ATOMS: atom_id res chain seq x y z
N MET A 1 42.27 11.42 -31.31
CA MET A 1 43.10 10.57 -30.42
C MET A 1 42.25 10.21 -29.22
N ARG A 2 42.01 8.92 -28.99
CA ARG A 2 41.32 8.40 -27.80
C ARG A 2 42.22 8.62 -26.58
N ALA A 3 41.65 9.09 -25.47
CA ALA A 3 42.30 9.00 -24.17
C ALA A 3 41.26 8.52 -23.15
N THR A 4 41.61 7.41 -22.53
CA THR A 4 40.87 6.57 -21.60
C THR A 4 40.82 7.16 -20.18
N LEU A 5 39.78 6.76 -19.43
CA LEU A 5 39.57 7.01 -17.99
C LEU A 5 40.78 6.57 -17.12
N PRO A 6 40.81 7.00 -15.84
CA PRO A 6 40.54 5.97 -14.82
C PRO A 6 39.55 6.38 -13.73
N CYS A 7 38.80 5.36 -13.32
CA CYS A 7 37.93 5.27 -12.16
C CYS A 7 38.71 5.53 -10.86
N GLN A 8 38.33 6.56 -10.08
CA GLN A 8 38.81 6.75 -8.70
C GLN A 8 37.62 6.68 -7.74
N ARG A 9 37.45 5.47 -7.22
CA ARG A 9 36.58 5.06 -6.13
C ARG A 9 37.04 5.76 -4.85
N ARG A 10 36.24 6.70 -4.31
CA ARG A 10 36.45 7.21 -2.95
C ARG A 10 35.18 7.03 -2.12
N ASN A 11 35.23 5.96 -1.36
CA ASN A 11 34.30 5.53 -0.34
C ASN A 11 34.29 6.59 0.79
N LEU A 12 33.19 7.33 0.94
CA LEU A 12 32.95 8.22 2.09
C LEU A 12 31.60 7.87 2.73
N LEU A 13 31.45 6.60 3.11
CA LEU A 13 30.56 6.19 4.19
C LEU A 13 31.28 6.48 5.51
N ARG A 14 30.92 7.56 6.20
CA ARG A 14 31.13 7.76 7.65
C ARG A 14 30.57 9.11 8.10
N LEU A 15 29.26 9.20 8.33
CA LEU A 15 28.66 10.13 9.30
C LEU A 15 27.32 9.55 9.78
N LEU A 16 27.39 8.41 10.47
CA LEU A 16 26.37 7.99 11.43
C LEU A 16 27.14 7.44 12.63
N HIS A 17 27.31 8.30 13.64
CA HIS A 17 27.75 7.86 14.96
C HIS A 17 26.48 7.60 15.80
N PRO A 18 26.29 6.39 16.34
CA PRO A 18 25.34 6.19 17.42
C PRO A 18 25.97 6.63 18.75
N SER A 19 25.23 7.43 19.51
CA SER A 19 25.49 7.71 20.93
C SER A 19 25.56 6.41 21.75
N PRO A 20 26.57 6.21 22.62
CA PRO A 20 26.54 5.16 23.63
C PRO A 20 26.09 5.77 24.95
N ALA A 21 24.80 5.67 25.25
CA ALA A 21 24.29 5.96 26.59
C ALA A 21 23.03 5.15 26.87
N PHE A 22 23.14 3.82 26.90
CA PHE A 22 22.24 3.00 27.71
C PHE A 22 23.04 1.87 28.35
N GLY A 23 22.78 1.71 29.64
CA GLY A 23 23.68 1.13 30.61
C GLY A 23 24.03 -0.34 30.38
N ALA A 24 25.10 -0.72 31.07
CA ALA A 24 25.55 -2.07 31.29
C ALA A 24 24.37 -3.02 31.56
N ALA A 25 24.10 -3.91 30.60
CA ALA A 25 23.32 -5.10 30.85
C ALA A 25 24.15 -5.98 31.80
N SER A 26 23.82 -5.91 33.09
CA SER A 26 24.32 -6.83 34.09
C SER A 26 23.99 -8.26 33.64
N ASN A 27 25.01 -9.13 33.66
CA ASN A 27 24.83 -10.58 33.51
C ASN A 27 24.00 -11.10 34.68
N ILE A 28 22.67 -11.03 34.56
CA ILE A 28 21.76 -11.62 35.52
C ILE A 28 21.70 -13.12 35.21
N PRO A 29 22.09 -14.01 36.15
CA PRO A 29 21.98 -15.45 35.99
C PRO A 29 20.52 -15.84 35.70
N TRP A 30 20.32 -16.85 34.84
CA TRP A 30 18.99 -17.19 34.33
C TRP A 30 17.99 -17.57 35.44
N GLU A 31 18.44 -18.08 36.60
CA GLU A 31 17.58 -18.30 37.77
C GLU A 31 16.94 -17.00 38.31
N SER A 32 17.65 -15.88 38.25
CA SER A 32 17.16 -14.59 38.69
C SER A 32 16.16 -14.01 37.69
N GLN A 33 16.35 -14.25 36.38
CA GLN A 33 15.33 -13.93 35.37
C GLN A 33 14.07 -14.77 35.54
N ARG A 34 14.21 -16.07 35.84
CA ARG A 34 13.07 -16.96 36.11
C ARG A 34 12.26 -16.46 37.32
N ARG A 35 12.92 -15.90 38.33
CA ARG A 35 12.27 -15.32 39.51
C ARG A 35 11.50 -14.02 39.20
N MET A 36 12.02 -13.19 38.28
CA MET A 36 11.33 -11.99 37.81
C MET A 36 10.08 -12.33 36.99
N MET A 37 10.20 -13.27 36.04
CA MET A 37 9.08 -13.77 35.23
C MET A 37 7.99 -14.45 36.07
N ALA A 38 8.36 -15.07 37.20
CA ALA A 38 7.40 -15.68 38.12
C ALA A 38 6.57 -14.65 38.92
N SER A 39 7.05 -13.41 39.05
CA SER A 39 6.35 -12.34 39.77
C SER A 39 5.31 -11.59 38.91
N GLU A 40 5.35 -11.76 37.59
CA GLU A 40 4.34 -11.23 36.65
C GLU A 40 3.10 -12.14 36.52
N GLY A 41 3.08 -13.28 37.22
CA GLY A 41 2.04 -14.30 37.13
C GLY A 41 0.82 -14.09 38.05
N GLN A 42 0.64 -12.93 38.66
CA GLN A 42 -0.54 -12.65 39.48
C GLN A 42 -1.22 -11.35 39.05
N VAL A 43 -1.56 -11.24 37.77
CA VAL A 43 -2.72 -10.42 37.42
C VAL A 43 -3.92 -11.14 38.05
N PRO A 44 -4.72 -10.52 38.95
CA PRO A 44 -5.98 -11.14 39.35
C PRO A 44 -6.73 -11.48 38.05
N PRO A 45 -7.49 -12.59 37.99
CA PRO A 45 -8.36 -12.79 36.84
C PRO A 45 -9.08 -11.46 36.66
N ARG A 46 -8.88 -10.82 35.50
CA ARG A 46 -9.81 -9.79 35.09
C ARG A 46 -11.12 -10.53 35.17
N GLU A 47 -11.94 -10.18 36.15
CA GLU A 47 -13.37 -10.30 35.99
C GLU A 47 -13.60 -9.54 34.69
N PHE A 48 -13.64 -10.29 33.60
CA PHE A 48 -14.56 -10.01 32.54
C PHE A 48 -15.89 -10.04 33.27
N ALA A 49 -16.24 -8.91 33.90
CA ALA A 49 -17.60 -8.46 33.92
C ALA A 49 -17.94 -8.52 32.44
N GLY A 50 -18.50 -9.67 32.04
CA GLY A 50 -19.22 -9.75 30.81
C GLY A 50 -20.12 -8.54 30.91
N ALA A 51 -19.90 -7.57 30.03
CA ALA A 51 -21.05 -6.88 29.51
C ALA A 51 -21.93 -8.04 29.05
N GLY A 52 -22.89 -8.42 29.91
CA GLY A 52 -24.02 -9.21 29.52
C GLY A 52 -24.68 -8.33 28.49
N GLY A 53 -24.20 -8.41 27.25
CA GLY A 53 -24.95 -8.00 26.10
C GLY A 53 -26.26 -8.76 26.25
N ASP A 54 -27.33 -7.98 26.28
CA ASP A 54 -28.67 -8.52 26.37
C ASP A 54 -28.78 -9.64 25.32
N PRO A 55 -29.16 -10.89 25.71
CA PRO A 55 -29.28 -11.98 24.74
C PRO A 55 -30.30 -11.66 23.64
N ASP A 56 -31.16 -10.64 23.80
CA ASP A 56 -32.03 -10.12 22.75
C ASP A 56 -31.29 -9.34 21.65
N GLU A 57 -30.06 -8.86 21.89
CA GLU A 57 -29.29 -8.10 20.91
C GLU A 57 -28.84 -8.96 19.71
N GLN A 58 -28.89 -10.29 19.83
CA GLN A 58 -28.64 -11.20 18.71
C GLN A 58 -29.83 -11.38 17.76
N ASN A 59 -31.03 -10.90 18.11
CA ASN A 59 -32.25 -11.03 17.30
C ASN A 59 -32.86 -9.69 16.86
N GLN A 60 -32.14 -8.58 17.03
CA GLN A 60 -32.63 -7.29 16.57
C GLN A 60 -32.64 -7.26 15.03
N GLU A 61 -33.80 -7.53 14.43
CA GLU A 61 -34.01 -7.40 13.00
C GLU A 61 -33.61 -5.99 12.54
N PRO A 62 -32.90 -5.86 11.41
CA PRO A 62 -32.50 -4.55 10.94
C PRO A 62 -33.74 -3.69 10.71
N PRO A 63 -33.69 -2.39 11.04
CA PRO A 63 -34.84 -1.53 10.87
C PRO A 63 -35.25 -1.52 9.40
N LEU A 64 -36.56 -1.52 9.13
CA LEU A 64 -37.12 -1.71 7.78
C LEU A 64 -36.56 -0.73 6.73
N TRP A 65 -36.12 0.46 7.13
CA TRP A 65 -35.47 1.42 6.22
C TRP A 65 -34.13 0.90 5.68
N LEU A 66 -33.37 0.15 6.46
CA LEU A 66 -32.09 -0.40 6.03
C LEU A 66 -32.30 -1.54 5.03
N LEU A 67 -33.34 -2.34 5.20
CA LEU A 67 -33.76 -3.33 4.20
C LEU A 67 -34.32 -2.65 2.94
N ALA A 68 -35.10 -1.59 3.10
CA ALA A 68 -35.73 -0.87 1.99
C ALA A 68 -34.71 -0.07 1.17
N PHE A 69 -33.72 0.57 1.80
CA PHE A 69 -32.78 1.48 1.13
C PHE A 69 -31.35 0.93 1.01
N GLY A 70 -30.97 -0.08 1.79
CA GLY A 70 -29.63 -0.68 1.76
C GLY A 70 -29.21 -1.16 0.37
N PRO A 71 -30.04 -1.95 -0.34
CA PRO A 71 -29.71 -2.36 -1.70
C PRO A 71 -29.53 -1.16 -2.66
N PHE A 72 -30.37 -0.12 -2.52
CA PHE A 72 -30.28 1.07 -3.36
C PHE A 72 -29.04 1.91 -3.06
N SER A 73 -28.63 2.04 -1.79
CA SER A 73 -27.42 2.80 -1.42
C SER A 73 -26.15 2.12 -1.92
N VAL A 74 -26.09 0.78 -1.87
CA VAL A 74 -24.97 0.00 -2.43
C VAL A 74 -24.93 0.14 -3.95
N LEU A 75 -26.08 0.00 -4.63
CA LEU A 75 -26.16 0.16 -6.09
C LEU A 75 -25.78 1.58 -6.52
N ALA A 76 -26.31 2.61 -5.85
CA ALA A 76 -25.98 4.00 -6.15
C ALA A 76 -24.50 4.28 -5.90
N GLY A 77 -23.94 3.78 -4.79
CA GLY A 77 -22.51 3.89 -4.49
C GLY A 77 -21.63 3.23 -5.56
N ALA A 78 -22.00 2.04 -6.04
CA ALA A 78 -21.29 1.33 -7.10
C ALA A 78 -21.31 2.10 -8.42
N ILE A 79 -22.46 2.66 -8.80
CA ILE A 79 -22.60 3.48 -10.02
C ILE A 79 -21.71 4.72 -9.94
N LEU A 80 -21.76 5.45 -8.83
CA LEU A 80 -20.95 6.66 -8.64
C LEU A 80 -19.45 6.37 -8.62
N PHE A 81 -19.04 5.27 -7.99
CA PHE A 81 -17.64 4.86 -7.95
C PHE A 81 -17.11 4.49 -9.34
N SER A 82 -17.87 3.71 -10.11
CA SER A 82 -17.52 3.36 -11.49
C SER A 82 -17.38 4.62 -12.36
N ALA A 83 -18.38 5.50 -12.34
CA ALA A 83 -18.39 6.73 -13.14
C ALA A 83 -17.20 7.64 -12.80
N ARG A 84 -16.81 7.72 -11.51
CA ARG A 84 -15.65 8.52 -11.10
C ARG A 84 -14.34 7.96 -11.64
N ASN A 85 -14.16 6.64 -11.63
CA ASN A 85 -12.93 6.02 -12.12
C ASN A 85 -12.79 6.21 -13.63
N ASP A 86 -13.88 6.11 -14.38
CA ASP A 86 -13.88 6.35 -15.84
C ASP A 86 -13.46 7.78 -16.16
N ILE A 87 -14.05 8.78 -15.48
CA ILE A 87 -13.73 10.20 -15.69
C ILE A 87 -12.26 10.50 -15.37
N VAL A 88 -11.74 9.99 -14.24
CA VAL A 88 -10.33 10.18 -13.86
C VAL A 88 -9.39 9.51 -14.87
N GLY A 89 -9.78 8.34 -15.39
CA GLY A 89 -9.05 7.64 -16.45
C GLY A 89 -8.93 8.48 -17.72
N MET A 90 -10.05 9.02 -18.21
CA MET A 90 -10.06 9.86 -19.42
C MET A 90 -9.16 11.09 -19.32
N PHE A 91 -9.17 11.78 -18.17
CA PHE A 91 -8.28 12.92 -17.95
C PHE A 91 -6.80 12.50 -17.85
N GLY A 92 -6.54 11.34 -17.24
CA GLY A 92 -5.20 10.77 -17.18
C GLY A 92 -4.64 10.47 -18.58
N ASP A 93 -5.46 9.92 -19.45
CA ASP A 93 -5.11 9.60 -20.84
C ASP A 93 -4.86 10.86 -21.67
N GLU A 94 -5.72 11.89 -21.57
CA GLU A 94 -5.52 13.17 -22.26
C GLU A 94 -4.21 13.84 -21.82
N TRP A 95 -3.97 13.86 -20.50
CA TRP A 95 -2.74 14.43 -19.95
C TRP A 95 -1.50 13.66 -20.40
N ALA A 96 -1.56 12.33 -20.43
CA ALA A 96 -0.48 11.50 -20.93
C ALA A 96 -0.19 11.83 -22.40
N MET A 97 -1.21 11.84 -23.27
CA MET A 97 -1.05 12.19 -24.69
C MET A 97 -0.43 13.58 -24.87
N ARG A 98 -0.91 14.59 -24.14
CA ARG A 98 -0.38 15.97 -24.22
C ARG A 98 1.11 16.06 -23.85
N ASN A 99 1.57 15.17 -22.97
CA ASN A 99 2.98 15.09 -22.56
C ASN A 99 3.81 14.12 -23.41
N GLY A 100 3.38 13.79 -24.62
CA GLY A 100 4.07 12.85 -25.51
C GLY A 100 3.84 11.39 -25.16
N GLY A 101 2.74 11.08 -24.47
CA GLY A 101 2.27 9.71 -24.26
C GLY A 101 1.91 9.04 -25.57
N TRP A 102 1.78 7.72 -25.52
CA TRP A 102 1.55 6.89 -26.71
C TRP A 102 0.47 5.85 -26.42
N PRO A 103 -0.44 5.59 -27.37
CA PRO A 103 -1.44 4.53 -27.23
C PRO A 103 -0.80 3.18 -27.53
N CYS A 104 -1.08 2.15 -26.74
CA CYS A 104 -0.63 0.80 -27.09
C CYS A 104 -1.43 0.24 -28.29
N PRO A 105 -0.78 -0.31 -29.34
CA PRO A 105 -1.51 -0.89 -30.48
C PRO A 105 -2.28 -2.17 -30.13
N LEU A 106 -1.89 -2.88 -29.08
CA LEU A 106 -2.50 -4.17 -28.72
C LEU A 106 -3.70 -4.02 -27.79
N CYS A 107 -3.63 -3.12 -26.81
CA CYS A 107 -4.67 -2.97 -25.78
C CYS A 107 -5.26 -1.56 -25.67
N LEU A 108 -4.83 -0.62 -26.53
CA LEU A 108 -5.33 0.75 -26.64
C LEU A 108 -5.18 1.61 -25.37
N ARG A 109 -4.46 1.12 -24.35
CA ARG A 109 -4.12 1.90 -23.16
C ARG A 109 -3.13 3.00 -23.51
N VAL A 110 -3.37 4.22 -23.03
CA VAL A 110 -2.43 5.33 -23.15
C VAL A 110 -1.34 5.20 -22.09
N ASN A 111 -0.09 5.08 -22.54
CA ASN A 111 1.08 5.01 -21.67
C ASN A 111 1.78 6.38 -21.62
N LYS A 112 2.58 6.59 -20.57
CA LYS A 112 3.37 7.82 -20.41
C LYS A 112 4.55 7.83 -21.40
N ALA A 113 5.00 9.02 -21.80
CA ALA A 113 6.15 9.18 -22.70
C ALA A 113 7.42 8.45 -22.24
N ALA A 114 7.65 8.43 -20.92
CA ALA A 114 8.83 7.79 -20.32
C ALA A 114 8.77 6.25 -20.28
N GLN A 115 7.63 5.63 -20.60
CA GLN A 115 7.49 4.18 -20.58
C GLN A 115 7.92 3.59 -21.93
N GLU A 116 8.84 2.62 -21.88
CA GLU A 116 9.33 1.85 -23.03
C GLU A 116 8.47 0.60 -23.30
N ALA A 117 7.58 0.24 -22.38
CA ALA A 117 6.65 -0.87 -22.53
C ALA A 117 5.27 -0.49 -21.97
N CYS A 118 4.21 -1.11 -22.49
CA CYS A 118 2.85 -0.85 -22.06
C CYS A 118 2.59 -1.41 -20.67
N ASP A 119 2.01 -0.61 -19.78
CA ASP A 119 1.71 -1.03 -18.41
C ASP A 119 0.70 -2.20 -18.35
N GLY A 120 -0.26 -2.24 -19.27
CA GLY A 120 -1.33 -3.25 -19.28
C GLY A 120 -0.92 -4.59 -19.90
N CYS A 121 -0.33 -4.56 -21.10
CA CYS A 121 -0.01 -5.78 -21.86
C CYS A 121 1.50 -6.05 -21.97
N GLN A 122 2.35 -5.18 -21.43
CA GLN A 122 3.81 -5.29 -21.42
C GLN A 122 4.45 -5.31 -22.83
N SER A 123 3.71 -4.92 -23.87
CA SER A 123 4.25 -4.78 -25.22
C SER A 123 5.28 -3.65 -25.29
N LYS A 124 6.34 -3.81 -26.09
CA LYS A 124 7.32 -2.74 -26.34
C LYS A 124 6.60 -1.51 -26.93
N ARG A 125 7.10 -0.32 -26.60
CA ARG A 125 6.75 0.93 -27.30
C ARG A 125 7.15 0.79 -28.77
N PRO A 126 6.24 1.06 -29.71
CA PRO A 126 6.56 1.11 -31.13
C PRO A 126 7.51 2.27 -31.43
N ASP A 127 8.36 2.08 -32.42
CA ASP A 127 9.32 3.09 -32.86
C ASP A 127 8.63 4.06 -33.84
N GLU A 128 9.20 5.25 -34.07
CA GLU A 128 8.67 6.25 -35.03
C GLU A 128 8.73 5.67 -36.46
N GLY A 129 7.65 5.02 -36.89
CA GLY A 129 7.52 4.39 -38.22
C GLY A 129 6.67 3.11 -38.24
N ASP A 130 6.38 2.52 -37.08
CA ASP A 130 5.65 1.23 -37.01
C ASP A 130 4.11 1.39 -37.11
N TRP A 131 3.61 2.62 -37.32
CA TRP A 131 2.17 2.95 -37.31
C TRP A 131 1.49 2.88 -38.69
N GLU A 132 2.22 2.62 -39.77
CA GLU A 132 1.72 2.64 -41.16
C GLU A 132 1.48 1.24 -41.77
N GLY A 133 1.32 0.20 -40.95
CA GLY A 133 1.08 -1.19 -41.40
C GLY A 133 -0.38 -1.58 -41.54
#